data_AF-A0A9Q1HQP4-F1
#
_entry.id   AF-A0A9Q1HQP4-F1
#
_cell.length_a   1.000
_cell.length_b   1.000
_cell.length_c   1.000
_cell.angle_alpha   90.00
_cell.angle_beta   90.00
_cell.angle_gamma   90.00
#
_symmetry.space_group_name_H-M   'P 1'
#
loop_
_entity.id
_entity.type
_entity.pdbx_description
1 polymer ?
#
loop_
_entity_poly.entity_id
_entity_poly.type
_entity_poly.pdbx_seq_one_letter_code
_entity_poly.pdbx_strand_id
1 'polypeptide(L)'
;MHNGDMSEFPGPCLSVTCGSATGTLQKDRFASGTSGKCIRTASRWLTPVEFTKEDQELSSSSWAKSILFQGKPLSDLIERKVLECHSPLCSCGICTEKEKDLEEQRNDDDCSVCGRRGVLLCCDRCPRAFHTECHLPAVEERLLGGEWLCTYCVLTQFQGSRIACERSLKQALDCRTSDSMLQCHYLLLLLYCSDEDHIFSCDPSDTVPRYREFIQNPMWLKKVAEKLQEGQYSTVGQFKSDILLLFKNAATFNRENEVGPVGARLKQLFETEFQQVFSVKNDSDASSGGPHNV
;
A
#
# COMPACT_ATOMS: atom_id res chain seq x y z
N MET A 1 34.61 -21.65 13.25
CA MET A 1 34.42 -20.66 12.16
C MET A 1 33.36 -21.22 11.23
N HIS A 2 32.08 -20.96 11.50
CA HIS A 2 31.03 -21.25 10.53
C HIS A 2 30.85 -20.01 9.67
N ASN A 3 31.33 -20.07 8.43
CA ASN A 3 30.90 -19.17 7.38
C ASN A 3 29.41 -19.45 7.14
N GLY A 4 28.55 -18.68 7.81
CA GLY A 4 27.14 -18.61 7.46
C GLY A 4 27.04 -17.93 6.11
N ASP A 5 26.42 -18.62 5.16
CA ASP A 5 26.19 -18.10 3.82
C ASP A 5 25.35 -16.82 3.89
N MET A 6 25.93 -15.68 3.49
CA MET A 6 25.26 -14.37 3.46
C MET A 6 24.11 -14.31 2.45
N SER A 7 23.96 -15.35 1.60
CA SER A 7 22.81 -15.51 0.70
C SER A 7 21.48 -15.76 1.43
N GLU A 8 21.49 -16.17 2.71
CA GLU A 8 20.27 -16.47 3.48
C GLU A 8 19.47 -15.22 3.89
N PHE A 9 20.04 -14.00 3.86
CA PHE A 9 19.40 -12.79 4.38
C PHE A 9 19.35 -11.64 3.36
N PRO A 10 18.76 -11.86 2.16
CA PRO A 10 18.80 -10.87 1.09
C PRO A 10 17.96 -9.64 1.43
N GLY A 11 18.53 -8.45 1.20
CA GLY A 11 17.81 -7.18 1.18
C GLY A 11 17.81 -6.38 2.49
N PRO A 12 17.36 -5.12 2.44
CA PRO A 12 17.31 -4.18 3.58
C PRO A 12 16.17 -4.46 4.56
N CYS A 13 15.21 -5.31 4.16
CA CYS A 13 13.99 -5.58 4.92
C CYS A 13 13.85 -7.07 5.24
N LEU A 14 13.26 -7.39 6.39
CA LEU A 14 12.99 -8.75 6.85
C LEU A 14 11.51 -8.89 7.20
N SER A 15 10.81 -9.87 6.61
CA SER A 15 9.43 -10.17 7.01
C SER A 15 9.43 -10.93 8.33
N VAL A 16 8.87 -10.31 9.37
CA VAL A 16 8.92 -10.80 10.75
C VAL A 16 7.54 -11.10 11.31
N THR A 17 7.49 -12.07 12.22
CA THR A 17 6.28 -12.43 12.96
C THR A 17 6.54 -12.50 14.46
N CYS A 18 5.49 -12.29 15.25
CA CYS A 18 5.49 -12.55 16.69
C CYS A 18 4.09 -13.05 17.08
N GLY A 19 3.96 -14.35 17.32
CA GLY A 19 2.63 -14.97 17.44
C GLY A 19 1.82 -14.77 16.15
N SER A 20 0.66 -14.12 16.28
CA SER A 20 -0.22 -13.74 15.16
C SER A 20 0.17 -12.42 14.49
N ALA A 21 0.98 -11.59 15.14
CA ALA A 21 1.40 -10.30 14.61
C ALA A 21 2.39 -10.47 13.45
N THR A 22 2.23 -9.64 12.42
CA THR A 22 3.10 -9.62 11.23
C THR A 22 3.61 -8.20 10.97
N GLY A 23 4.83 -8.10 10.45
CA GLY A 23 5.43 -6.82 10.10
C GLY A 23 6.67 -6.98 9.23
N THR A 24 7.18 -5.84 8.75
CA THR A 24 8.43 -5.79 7.99
C THR A 24 9.47 -5.02 8.80
N LEU A 25 10.55 -5.68 9.20
CA LEU A 25 11.67 -5.06 9.90
C LEU A 25 12.63 -4.41 8.90
N GLN A 26 12.87 -3.11 9.05
CA GLN A 26 13.89 -2.35 8.30
C GLN A 26 15.21 -2.33 9.06
N LYS A 27 16.27 -2.86 8.43
CA LYS A 27 17.59 -3.02 9.06
C LYS A 27 18.23 -1.67 9.38
N ASP A 28 18.04 -0.65 8.56
CA ASP A 28 18.59 0.69 8.74
C ASP A 28 17.92 1.50 9.87
N ARG A 29 16.69 1.13 10.23
CA ARG A 29 15.99 1.65 11.42
C ARG A 29 16.24 0.84 12.69
N PHE A 30 16.87 -0.33 12.58
CA PHE A 30 17.11 -1.22 13.73
C PHE A 30 18.12 -0.59 14.69
N ALA A 31 17.71 -0.39 15.94
CA ALA A 31 18.56 0.20 16.96
C ALA A 31 18.67 -0.71 18.19
N SER A 32 17.77 -0.55 19.16
CA SER A 32 17.72 -1.40 20.35
C SER A 32 16.36 -2.08 20.44
N GLY A 33 16.15 -2.91 21.46
CA GLY A 33 14.83 -3.51 21.68
C GLY A 33 13.75 -2.47 21.99
N THR A 34 14.12 -1.38 22.66
CA THR A 34 13.21 -0.37 23.20
C THR A 34 13.22 0.96 22.45
N SER A 35 14.14 1.14 21.50
CA SER A 35 14.35 2.38 20.76
C SER A 35 14.56 2.06 19.28
N GLY A 36 14.21 3.00 18.41
CA GLY A 36 14.20 2.80 16.97
C GLY A 36 12.99 2.01 16.51
N LYS A 37 11.99 2.71 15.98
CA LYS A 37 10.81 2.06 15.41
C LYS A 37 11.17 1.44 14.06
N CYS A 38 11.60 0.19 14.10
CA CYS A 38 12.15 -0.52 12.95
C CYS A 38 11.20 -1.54 12.34
N ILE A 39 10.05 -1.83 12.96
CA ILE A 39 9.08 -2.82 12.45
C ILE A 39 7.84 -2.08 11.95
N ARG A 40 7.59 -2.18 10.64
CA ARG A 40 6.39 -1.66 9.98
C ARG A 40 5.28 -2.69 9.97
N THR A 41 4.21 -2.46 10.73
CA THR A 41 2.94 -3.20 10.60
C THR A 41 2.07 -2.52 9.55
N ALA A 42 0.88 -3.03 9.22
CA ALA A 42 -0.03 -2.34 8.30
C ALA A 42 -0.43 -0.91 8.77
N SER A 43 -0.43 -0.65 10.07
CA SER A 43 -1.02 0.55 10.68
C SER A 43 -0.04 1.48 11.38
N ARG A 44 1.19 1.05 11.68
CA ARG A 44 2.17 1.86 12.45
C ARG A 44 3.61 1.32 12.35
N TRP A 45 4.55 2.16 12.78
CA TRP A 45 5.94 1.78 13.06
C TRP A 45 6.10 1.46 14.56
N LEU A 46 6.79 0.36 14.86
CA LEU A 46 6.99 -0.17 16.21
C LEU A 46 8.45 -0.50 16.48
N THR A 47 8.87 -0.34 17.72
CA THR A 47 10.09 -0.96 18.26
C THR A 47 9.87 -2.47 18.42
N PRO A 48 10.93 -3.29 18.51
CA PRO A 48 10.80 -4.72 18.77
C PRO A 48 9.96 -5.03 20.02
N VAL A 49 10.16 -4.29 21.12
CA VAL A 49 9.38 -4.47 22.35
C VAL A 49 7.91 -4.09 22.17
N GLU A 50 7.59 -3.03 21.44
CA GLU A 50 6.19 -2.69 21.15
C GLU A 50 5.53 -3.76 20.26
N PHE A 51 6.24 -4.27 19.26
CA PHE A 51 5.72 -5.31 18.37
C PHE A 51 5.36 -6.60 19.12
N THR A 52 6.13 -6.99 20.14
CA THR A 52 5.77 -8.14 20.99
C THR A 52 4.48 -7.96 21.78
N LYS A 53 4.04 -6.72 22.01
CA LYS A 53 2.81 -6.40 22.75
C LYS A 53 1.56 -6.35 21.87
N GLU A 54 1.72 -6.40 20.55
CA GLU A 54 0.59 -6.48 19.61
C GLU A 54 -0.15 -7.83 19.75
N ASP A 55 0.51 -8.86 20.30
CA ASP A 55 -0.10 -10.13 20.68
C ASP A 55 -0.20 -10.25 22.21
N GLN A 56 -1.42 -10.34 22.75
CA GLN A 56 -1.70 -10.28 24.19
C GLN A 56 -1.24 -11.54 24.96
N GLU A 57 -0.85 -12.63 24.28
CA GLU A 57 -0.56 -13.91 24.91
C GLU A 57 0.92 -14.12 25.32
N LEU A 58 1.83 -13.21 24.97
CA LEU A 58 3.27 -13.37 25.22
C LEU A 58 3.83 -12.26 26.14
N SER A 59 3.65 -12.41 27.45
CA SER A 59 3.98 -11.35 28.43
C SER A 59 5.38 -11.40 29.06
N SER A 60 6.28 -12.33 28.70
CA SER A 60 7.54 -12.48 29.46
C SER A 60 8.77 -13.03 28.73
N SER A 61 8.74 -13.22 27.42
CA SER A 61 9.90 -13.68 26.66
C SER A 61 10.74 -12.50 26.13
N SER A 62 12.07 -12.68 26.05
CA SER A 62 12.97 -11.71 25.42
C SER A 62 12.50 -11.46 23.98
N TRP A 63 12.23 -10.21 23.61
CA TRP A 63 11.75 -9.84 22.27
C TRP A 63 12.62 -10.43 21.15
N ALA A 64 13.93 -10.55 21.38
CA ALA A 64 14.87 -11.12 20.42
C ALA A 64 14.61 -12.61 20.16
N LYS A 65 14.02 -13.34 21.10
CA LYS A 65 13.63 -14.75 20.95
C LYS A 65 12.23 -14.92 20.37
N SER A 66 11.35 -13.96 20.61
CA SER A 66 9.92 -14.05 20.27
C SER A 66 9.61 -13.60 18.85
N ILE A 67 10.41 -12.66 18.33
CA ILE A 67 10.26 -12.18 16.95
C ILE A 67 11.05 -13.09 16.02
N LEU A 68 10.37 -13.60 14.99
CA LEU A 68 10.90 -14.61 14.09
C LEU A 68 10.99 -14.08 12.65
N PHE A 69 12.10 -14.35 11.97
CA PHE A 69 12.27 -14.21 10.53
C PHE A 69 12.42 -15.61 9.92
N GLN A 70 11.50 -16.03 9.04
CA GLN A 70 11.49 -17.38 8.46
C GLN A 70 11.61 -18.50 9.51
N GLY A 71 10.96 -18.30 10.68
CA GLY A 71 11.03 -19.24 11.81
C GLY A 71 12.31 -19.15 12.67
N LYS A 72 13.32 -18.35 12.28
CA LYS A 72 14.54 -18.12 13.06
C LYS A 72 14.36 -16.90 13.97
N PRO A 73 14.72 -16.96 15.27
CA PRO A 73 14.62 -15.81 16.17
C PRO A 73 15.57 -14.66 15.79
N LEU A 74 15.19 -13.42 16.11
CA LEU A 74 16.07 -12.26 15.92
C LEU A 74 17.39 -12.36 16.70
N SER A 75 17.43 -13.08 17.82
CA SER A 75 18.68 -13.35 18.55
C SER A 75 19.73 -14.00 17.65
N ASP A 76 19.34 -14.92 16.77
CA ASP A 76 20.25 -15.60 15.86
C ASP A 76 20.79 -14.63 14.81
N LEU A 77 19.95 -13.70 14.35
CA LEU A 77 20.35 -12.65 13.41
C LEU A 77 21.30 -11.64 14.05
N ILE A 78 21.10 -11.31 15.33
CA ILE A 78 21.99 -10.44 16.11
C ILE A 78 23.35 -11.12 16.35
N GLU A 79 23.35 -12.39 16.75
CA GLU A 79 24.57 -13.18 16.95
C GLU A 79 25.40 -13.31 15.67
N ARG A 80 24.72 -13.44 14.52
CA ARG A 80 25.34 -13.48 13.19
C ARG A 80 25.70 -12.10 12.64
N LYS A 81 25.44 -11.01 13.37
CA LYS A 81 25.65 -9.61 12.95
C LYS A 81 24.91 -9.22 11.66
N VAL A 82 23.79 -9.87 11.39
CA VAL A 82 22.84 -9.45 10.34
C VAL A 82 22.04 -8.23 10.83
N LEU A 83 21.77 -8.19 12.13
CA LEU A 83 21.19 -7.06 12.84
C LEU A 83 22.19 -6.57 13.89
N GLU A 84 22.55 -5.29 13.84
CA GLU A 84 23.51 -4.70 14.76
C GLU A 84 22.78 -3.89 15.84
N CYS A 85 22.76 -4.38 17.07
CA CYS A 85 22.19 -3.63 18.18
C CYS A 85 23.05 -2.40 18.50
N HIS A 86 22.41 -1.26 18.61
CA HIS A 86 23.05 -0.04 19.09
C HIS A 86 23.42 -0.16 20.58
N SER A 87 24.49 0.52 20.98
CA SER A 87 24.87 0.66 22.39
C SER A 87 23.76 1.34 23.20
N PRO A 88 23.54 0.95 24.48
CA PRO A 88 22.64 1.68 25.38
C PRO A 88 23.00 3.16 25.57
N LEU A 89 24.24 3.56 25.25
CA LEU A 89 24.72 4.95 25.32
C LEU A 89 24.70 5.65 23.94
N CYS A 90 24.04 5.07 22.94
CA CYS A 90 23.97 5.65 21.60
C CYS A 90 23.15 6.95 21.59
N SER A 91 23.69 7.99 20.96
CA SER A 91 23.06 9.31 20.85
C SER A 91 22.61 9.67 19.43
N CYS A 92 22.38 8.66 18.57
CA CYS A 92 21.87 8.87 17.21
C CYS A 92 20.36 9.18 17.22
N GLY A 93 19.85 9.80 16.14
CA GLY A 93 18.43 10.18 16.02
C GLY A 93 17.42 9.02 16.05
N ILE A 94 17.87 7.78 15.88
CA ILE A 94 17.01 6.59 15.98
C ILE A 94 16.83 6.17 17.46
N CYS A 95 17.87 6.35 18.28
CA CYS A 95 17.89 5.94 19.68
C CYS A 95 17.40 7.02 20.65
N THR A 96 17.32 8.28 20.21
CA THR A 96 16.94 9.40 21.06
C THR A 96 15.44 9.40 21.36
N GLU A 97 15.08 9.88 22.55
CA GLU A 97 13.69 10.07 22.99
C GLU A 97 13.20 11.51 22.79
N LYS A 98 13.91 12.31 21.97
CA LYS A 98 13.48 13.68 21.69
C LYS A 98 12.21 13.63 20.85
N GLU A 99 11.21 14.44 21.22
CA GLU A 99 9.91 14.46 20.54
C GLU A 99 10.02 14.61 19.02
N LYS A 100 10.91 15.49 18.56
CA LYS A 100 11.17 15.69 17.13
C LYS A 100 11.63 14.40 16.44
N ASP A 101 12.58 13.69 17.03
CA ASP A 101 13.15 12.47 16.47
C ASP A 101 12.12 11.32 16.50
N LEU A 102 11.24 11.29 17.51
CA LEU A 102 10.15 10.32 17.60
C LEU A 102 9.05 10.57 16.57
N GLU A 103 8.78 11.83 16.22
CA GLU A 103 7.83 12.21 15.17
C GLU A 103 8.35 11.79 13.79
N GLU A 104 9.65 12.00 13.52
CA GLU A 104 10.30 11.60 12.27
C GLU A 104 10.28 10.06 12.04
N GLN A 105 10.12 9.26 13.10
CA GLN A 105 10.02 7.80 13.02
C GLN A 105 8.60 7.26 12.79
N ARG A 106 7.57 8.12 12.72
CA ARG A 106 6.16 7.69 12.59
C ARG A 106 5.75 7.28 11.19
N ASN A 107 6.41 7.82 10.17
CA ASN A 107 6.06 7.63 8.78
C ASN A 107 7.17 6.89 8.02
N ASP A 108 6.81 6.41 6.85
CA ASP A 108 7.68 5.70 5.91
C ASP A 108 8.74 6.66 5.33
N ASP A 109 9.99 6.20 5.19
CA ASP A 109 11.08 6.99 4.60
C ASP A 109 10.99 7.11 3.08
N ASP A 110 10.19 6.25 2.47
CA ASP A 110 10.01 6.16 1.02
C ASP A 110 8.56 6.52 0.67
N CYS A 111 8.40 7.23 -0.46
CA CYS A 111 7.08 7.53 -0.97
C CYS A 111 6.30 6.24 -1.28
N SER A 112 5.09 6.11 -0.73
CA SER A 112 4.23 4.92 -0.92
C SER A 112 3.83 4.64 -2.37
N VAL A 113 3.98 5.62 -3.26
CA VAL A 113 3.75 5.46 -4.69
C VAL A 113 5.04 5.08 -5.39
N CYS A 114 6.05 5.96 -5.42
CA CYS A 114 7.22 5.72 -6.27
C CYS A 114 8.36 4.91 -5.61
N GLY A 115 8.27 4.59 -4.33
CA GLY A 115 9.30 3.83 -3.60
C GLY A 115 10.63 4.57 -3.44
N ARG A 116 10.65 5.90 -3.59
CA ARG A 116 11.87 6.72 -3.48
C ARG A 116 11.79 7.66 -2.28
N ARG A 117 12.95 7.89 -1.65
CA ARG A 117 13.19 8.95 -0.65
C ARG A 117 13.10 10.34 -1.27
N GLY A 118 12.88 11.35 -0.43
CA GLY A 118 12.84 12.75 -0.83
C GLY A 118 12.18 13.64 0.21
N VAL A 119 11.62 14.76 -0.22
CA VAL A 119 10.76 15.60 0.62
C VAL A 119 9.37 15.00 0.61
N LEU A 120 9.00 14.36 1.72
CA LEU A 120 7.75 13.62 1.84
C LEU A 120 6.74 14.36 2.69
N LEU A 121 5.50 14.32 2.23
CA LEU A 121 4.31 14.66 2.98
C LEU A 121 3.87 13.44 3.80
N CYS A 122 3.90 13.58 5.11
CA CYS A 122 3.54 12.54 6.08
C CYS A 122 2.06 12.62 6.45
N CYS A 123 1.36 11.49 6.44
CA CYS A 123 -0.01 11.41 6.94
C CYS A 123 -0.02 11.35 8.47
N ASP A 124 -0.87 12.15 9.12
CA ASP A 124 -0.93 12.19 10.60
C ASP A 124 -1.62 10.98 11.23
N ARG A 125 -2.43 10.25 10.45
CA ARG A 125 -3.20 9.08 10.92
C ARG A 125 -2.60 7.72 10.58
N CYS A 126 -1.69 7.65 9.62
CA CYS A 126 -1.11 6.38 9.21
C CYS A 126 0.34 6.58 8.79
N PRO A 127 1.16 5.53 8.83
CA PRO A 127 2.58 5.63 8.54
C PRO A 127 2.91 5.97 7.07
N ARG A 128 1.95 6.07 6.16
CA ARG A 128 2.25 6.39 4.75
C ARG A 128 2.83 7.79 4.59
N ALA A 129 3.72 7.92 3.61
CA ALA A 129 4.35 9.17 3.22
C ALA A 129 4.34 9.28 1.69
N PHE A 130 4.23 10.50 1.16
CA PHE A 130 4.06 10.72 -0.28
C PHE A 130 4.83 11.96 -0.74
N HIS A 131 5.40 11.95 -1.94
CA HIS A 131 5.68 13.23 -2.60
C HIS A 131 4.36 13.93 -2.94
N THR A 132 4.35 15.26 -2.90
CA THR A 132 3.18 16.10 -3.18
C THR A 132 2.51 15.77 -4.51
N GLU A 133 3.31 15.49 -5.54
CA GLU A 133 2.94 15.17 -6.90
C GLU A 133 2.65 13.67 -7.12
N CYS A 134 3.11 12.81 -6.21
CA CYS A 134 2.80 11.38 -6.26
C CYS A 134 1.44 11.06 -5.64
N HIS A 135 0.99 11.83 -4.65
CA HIS A 135 -0.32 11.65 -4.03
C HIS A 135 -1.46 12.02 -4.99
N LEU A 136 -2.64 11.39 -4.83
CA LEU A 136 -3.85 11.71 -5.57
C LEU A 136 -5.00 12.12 -4.64
N PRO A 137 -5.58 13.32 -4.79
CA PRO A 137 -5.14 14.38 -5.71
C PRO A 137 -3.74 14.90 -5.33
N ALA A 138 -3.04 15.49 -6.30
CA ALA A 138 -1.77 16.17 -6.03
C ALA A 138 -2.00 17.25 -4.97
N VAL A 139 -1.12 17.29 -3.97
CA VAL A 139 -1.27 18.18 -2.81
C VAL A 139 -0.49 19.45 -3.06
N GLU A 140 -1.16 20.60 -2.96
CA GLU A 140 -0.50 21.88 -3.05
C GLU A 140 0.10 22.25 -1.69
N GLU A 141 1.41 22.56 -1.65
CA GLU A 141 2.14 22.87 -0.41
C GLU A 141 1.49 23.99 0.43
N ARG A 142 0.83 24.96 -0.23
CA ARG A 142 0.13 26.08 0.45
C ARG A 142 -1.03 25.63 1.35
N LEU A 143 -1.54 24.42 1.18
CA LEU A 143 -2.62 23.87 1.99
C LEU A 143 -2.09 23.15 3.25
N LEU A 144 -0.76 23.05 3.40
CA LEU A 144 -0.10 22.40 4.51
C LEU A 144 0.19 23.42 5.62
N GLY A 145 -0.72 23.51 6.58
CA GLY A 145 -0.58 24.37 7.77
C GLY A 145 -1.20 23.75 9.03
N GLY A 146 -1.58 22.48 8.98
CA GLY A 146 -2.26 21.74 10.05
C GLY A 146 -2.30 20.25 9.75
N GLU A 147 -3.20 19.53 10.43
CA GLU A 147 -3.37 18.07 10.25
C GLU A 147 -3.68 17.74 8.78
N TRP A 148 -2.89 16.84 8.20
CA TRP A 148 -3.08 16.30 6.86
C TRP A 148 -3.28 14.79 6.89
N LEU A 149 -4.30 14.37 6.15
CA LEU A 149 -4.71 12.97 6.04
C LEU A 149 -4.64 12.54 4.58
N CYS A 150 -3.94 11.43 4.32
CA CYS A 150 -3.91 10.86 2.97
C CYS A 150 -5.29 10.36 2.53
N THR A 151 -5.48 10.20 1.23
CA THR A 151 -6.75 9.74 0.62
C THR A 151 -7.28 8.44 1.24
N TYR A 152 -6.40 7.50 1.63
CA TYR A 152 -6.80 6.29 2.36
C TYR A 152 -7.47 6.62 3.71
N CYS A 153 -6.84 7.49 4.50
CA CYS A 153 -7.34 7.88 5.81
C CYS A 153 -8.62 8.71 5.73
N VAL A 154 -8.70 9.63 4.76
CA VAL A 154 -9.92 10.41 4.50
C VAL A 154 -11.07 9.46 4.14
N LEU A 155 -10.86 8.54 3.19
CA LEU A 155 -11.92 7.61 2.77
C LEU A 155 -12.43 6.73 3.92
N THR A 156 -11.51 6.13 4.68
CA THR A 156 -11.85 5.24 5.81
C THR A 156 -12.56 5.95 6.96
N GLN A 157 -12.24 7.21 7.25
CA GLN A 157 -12.99 8.01 8.23
C GLN A 157 -14.46 8.14 7.87
N PHE A 158 -14.77 8.33 6.58
CA PHE A 158 -16.15 8.51 6.13
C PHE A 158 -16.90 7.19 5.88
N GLN A 159 -16.20 6.07 5.76
CA GLN A 159 -16.84 4.76 5.51
C GLN A 159 -17.71 4.28 6.69
N GLY A 160 -17.37 4.61 7.94
CA GLY A 160 -18.19 4.27 9.12
C GLY A 160 -19.62 4.83 9.08
N SER A 161 -19.88 5.87 8.27
CA SER A 161 -21.21 6.46 8.09
C SER A 161 -21.90 6.09 6.76
N ARG A 162 -21.18 5.49 5.79
CA ARG A 162 -21.68 5.25 4.42
C ARG A 162 -22.16 3.82 4.16
N ILE A 163 -21.83 2.86 5.04
CA ILE A 163 -22.27 1.46 4.95
C ILE A 163 -23.82 1.31 5.03
N ALA A 164 -24.55 2.38 5.38
CA ALA A 164 -26.01 2.36 5.53
C ALA A 164 -26.82 2.39 4.21
N CYS A 165 -26.21 2.54 3.02
CA CYS A 165 -26.95 2.59 1.75
C CYS A 165 -26.26 1.75 0.67
N GLU A 166 -26.61 0.46 0.63
CA GLU A 166 -26.22 -0.48 -0.43
C GLU A 166 -26.68 0.04 -1.80
N ARG A 167 -25.84 -0.11 -2.83
CA ARG A 167 -26.16 0.33 -4.20
C ARG A 167 -26.02 -0.81 -5.19
N SER A 168 -26.84 -0.79 -6.24
CA SER A 168 -26.64 -1.67 -7.40
C SER A 168 -25.39 -1.24 -8.19
N LEU A 169 -24.79 -2.18 -8.93
CA LEU A 169 -23.65 -1.87 -9.80
C LEU A 169 -23.99 -0.75 -10.80
N LYS A 170 -25.20 -0.79 -11.39
CA LYS A 170 -25.65 0.23 -12.33
C LYS A 170 -25.66 1.63 -11.69
N GLN A 171 -26.22 1.76 -10.49
CA GLN A 171 -26.23 3.04 -9.76
C GLN A 171 -24.82 3.54 -9.46
N ALA A 172 -23.88 2.66 -9.11
CA ALA A 172 -22.49 3.04 -8.89
C ALA A 172 -21.82 3.55 -10.17
N LEU A 173 -22.07 2.88 -11.31
CA LEU A 173 -21.51 3.27 -12.61
C LEU A 173 -22.11 4.57 -13.15
N ASP A 174 -23.38 4.83 -12.87
CA ASP A 174 -24.09 6.04 -13.31
C ASP A 174 -23.80 7.26 -12.43
N CYS A 175 -23.13 7.09 -11.29
CA CYS A 175 -22.71 8.20 -10.44
C CYS A 175 -21.83 9.18 -11.22
N ARG A 176 -22.04 10.48 -11.02
CA ARG A 176 -21.13 11.49 -11.55
C ARG A 176 -19.76 11.36 -10.90
N THR A 177 -18.71 11.43 -11.71
CA THR A 177 -17.33 11.36 -11.22
C THR A 177 -17.04 12.47 -10.22
N SER A 178 -17.58 13.68 -10.45
CA SER A 178 -17.47 14.84 -9.54
C SER A 178 -17.90 14.52 -8.10
N ASP A 179 -18.93 13.67 -7.95
CA ASP A 179 -19.52 13.33 -6.65
C ASP A 179 -18.78 12.14 -5.98
N SER A 180 -17.87 11.51 -6.72
CA SER A 180 -17.12 10.31 -6.32
C SER A 180 -15.60 10.49 -6.48
N MET A 181 -15.10 11.73 -6.53
CA MET A 181 -13.68 12.03 -6.76
C MET A 181 -12.77 11.35 -5.75
N LEU A 182 -13.14 11.35 -4.46
CA LEU A 182 -12.35 10.71 -3.41
C LEU A 182 -12.19 9.20 -3.66
N GLN A 183 -13.26 8.52 -4.08
CA GLN A 183 -13.25 7.10 -4.40
C GLN A 183 -12.41 6.81 -5.65
N CYS A 184 -12.53 7.64 -6.70
CA CYS A 184 -11.74 7.49 -7.91
C CYS A 184 -10.24 7.71 -7.64
N HIS A 185 -9.89 8.75 -6.87
CA HIS A 185 -8.50 8.99 -6.45
C HIS A 185 -7.96 7.86 -5.59
N TYR A 186 -8.75 7.33 -4.65
CA TYR A 186 -8.35 6.18 -3.85
C TYR A 186 -8.01 4.97 -4.71
N LEU A 187 -8.88 4.61 -5.66
CA LEU A 187 -8.68 3.45 -6.53
C LEU A 187 -7.44 3.61 -7.42
N LEU A 188 -7.18 4.82 -7.94
CA LEU A 188 -5.95 5.10 -8.68
C LEU A 188 -4.71 5.01 -7.78
N LEU A 189 -4.76 5.64 -6.61
CA LEU A 189 -3.63 5.65 -5.68
C LEU A 189 -3.29 4.22 -5.22
N LEU A 190 -4.31 3.39 -5.01
CA LEU A 190 -4.14 1.96 -4.73
C LEU A 190 -3.42 1.23 -5.85
N LEU A 191 -3.80 1.46 -7.11
CA LEU A 191 -3.13 0.85 -8.25
C LEU A 191 -1.67 1.30 -8.35
N TYR A 192 -1.40 2.60 -8.20
CA TYR A 192 -0.03 3.13 -8.17
C TYR A 192 0.82 2.51 -7.06
N CYS A 193 0.30 2.40 -5.83
CA CYS A 193 1.03 1.82 -4.71
C CYS A 193 1.23 0.29 -4.84
N SER A 194 0.50 -0.37 -5.74
CA SER A 194 0.55 -1.83 -5.92
C SER A 194 1.33 -2.25 -7.17
N ASP A 195 1.68 -1.30 -8.04
CA ASP A 195 2.51 -1.47 -9.24
C ASP A 195 3.98 -1.18 -8.88
N GLU A 196 4.60 -2.10 -8.13
CA GLU A 196 5.95 -1.92 -7.54
C GLU A 196 7.02 -1.50 -8.57
N ASP A 197 6.97 -2.10 -9.76
CA ASP A 197 7.92 -1.85 -10.85
C ASP A 197 7.46 -0.73 -11.82
N HIS A 198 6.36 -0.03 -11.49
CA HIS A 198 5.78 1.06 -12.28
C HIS A 198 5.46 0.69 -13.74
N ILE A 199 5.14 -0.57 -14.00
CA ILE A 199 4.97 -1.14 -15.35
C ILE A 199 3.80 -0.48 -16.09
N PHE A 200 2.73 -0.14 -15.39
CA PHE A 200 1.49 0.39 -15.96
C PHE A 200 1.34 1.90 -15.78
N SER A 201 2.37 2.56 -15.24
CA SER A 201 2.32 3.97 -14.87
C SER A 201 2.37 4.93 -16.07
N CYS A 202 3.19 4.65 -17.08
CA CYS A 202 3.41 5.52 -18.26
C CYS A 202 2.94 4.87 -19.58
N ASP A 203 2.98 5.60 -20.70
CA ASP A 203 2.61 5.05 -22.01
C ASP A 203 3.53 3.87 -22.38
N PRO A 204 3.00 2.64 -22.53
CA PRO A 204 3.82 1.49 -22.91
C PRO A 204 4.53 1.68 -24.25
N SER A 205 4.04 2.56 -25.11
CA SER A 205 4.64 2.85 -26.42
C SER A 205 6.01 3.52 -26.31
N ASP A 206 6.33 4.13 -25.17
CA ASP A 206 7.62 4.79 -24.94
C ASP A 206 8.74 3.77 -24.66
N THR A 207 8.39 2.60 -24.15
CA THR A 207 9.36 1.56 -23.72
C THR A 207 9.22 0.25 -24.50
N VAL A 208 8.07 -0.01 -25.13
CA VAL A 208 7.77 -1.26 -25.82
C VAL A 208 7.66 -1.03 -27.34
N PRO A 209 8.64 -1.51 -28.13
CA PRO A 209 8.60 -1.40 -29.58
C PRO A 209 7.34 -2.04 -30.16
N ARG A 210 6.77 -1.39 -31.19
CA ARG A 210 5.63 -1.91 -31.95
C ARG A 210 4.35 -2.10 -31.14
N TYR A 211 4.26 -1.60 -29.91
CA TYR A 211 3.05 -1.74 -29.06
C TYR A 211 1.76 -1.30 -29.76
N ARG A 212 1.80 -0.14 -30.44
CA ARG A 212 0.67 0.43 -31.18
C ARG A 212 0.28 -0.31 -32.45
N GLU A 213 1.11 -1.24 -32.94
CA GLU A 213 0.72 -2.13 -34.06
C GLU A 213 -0.30 -3.18 -33.60
N PHE A 214 -0.26 -3.58 -32.32
CA PHE A 214 -1.13 -4.59 -31.75
C PHE A 214 -2.26 -4.00 -30.90
N ILE A 215 -2.00 -2.86 -30.24
CA ILE A 215 -2.95 -2.20 -29.34
C ILE A 215 -3.43 -0.88 -29.95
N GLN A 216 -4.68 -0.89 -30.42
CA GLN A 216 -5.30 0.26 -31.10
C GLN A 216 -5.66 1.41 -30.15
N ASN A 217 -6.02 1.11 -28.90
CA ASN A 217 -6.46 2.11 -27.92
C ASN A 217 -5.60 2.04 -26.65
N PRO A 218 -4.35 2.55 -26.66
CA PRO A 218 -3.47 2.54 -25.49
C PRO A 218 -4.04 3.30 -24.28
N MET A 219 -3.84 2.73 -23.10
CA MET A 219 -4.25 3.29 -21.81
C MET A 219 -3.24 2.91 -20.72
N TRP A 220 -2.97 3.82 -19.80
CA TRP A 220 -2.02 3.69 -18.69
C TRP A 220 -2.46 4.56 -17.51
N LEU A 221 -1.94 4.33 -16.30
CA LEU A 221 -2.44 4.96 -15.08
C LEU A 221 -2.33 6.49 -15.11
N LYS A 222 -1.22 7.05 -15.61
CA LYS A 222 -1.05 8.51 -15.70
C LYS A 222 -2.10 9.16 -16.60
N LYS A 223 -2.42 8.56 -17.74
CA LYS A 223 -3.50 9.05 -18.63
C LYS A 223 -4.87 8.98 -17.97
N VAL A 224 -5.17 7.92 -17.21
CA VAL A 224 -6.42 7.85 -16.44
C VAL A 224 -6.48 8.96 -15.39
N ALA A 225 -5.37 9.21 -14.69
CA ALA A 225 -5.28 10.28 -13.69
C ALA A 225 -5.44 11.68 -14.32
N GLU A 226 -4.81 11.95 -15.45
CA GLU A 226 -4.96 13.19 -16.23
C GLU A 226 -6.42 13.38 -16.67
N LYS A 227 -7.04 12.36 -17.26
CA LYS A 227 -8.45 12.40 -17.66
C LYS A 227 -9.40 12.64 -16.50
N LEU A 228 -9.10 12.06 -15.32
CA LEU A 228 -9.89 12.29 -14.10
C LEU A 228 -9.76 13.74 -13.63
N GLN A 229 -8.54 14.27 -13.57
CA GLN A 229 -8.25 15.63 -13.12
C GLN A 229 -8.85 16.69 -14.05
N GLU A 230 -8.82 16.44 -15.36
CA GLU A 230 -9.37 17.33 -16.38
C GLU A 230 -10.89 17.20 -16.55
N GLY A 231 -11.55 16.35 -15.75
CA GLY A 231 -13.00 16.17 -15.80
C GLY A 231 -13.52 15.50 -17.08
N GLN A 232 -12.67 14.73 -17.77
CA GLN A 232 -13.05 14.03 -19.00
C GLN A 232 -13.97 12.81 -18.77
N TYR A 233 -14.21 12.45 -17.51
CA TYR A 233 -15.17 11.40 -17.13
C TYR A 233 -16.44 12.02 -16.56
N SER A 234 -17.55 11.93 -17.28
CA SER A 234 -18.86 12.34 -16.79
C SER A 234 -19.40 11.38 -15.73
N THR A 235 -19.11 10.09 -15.86
CA THR A 235 -19.58 9.05 -14.94
C THR A 235 -18.45 8.14 -14.45
N VAL A 236 -18.64 7.57 -13.26
CA VAL A 236 -17.74 6.57 -12.67
C VAL A 236 -17.58 5.35 -13.59
N GLY A 237 -18.60 5.00 -14.36
CA GLY A 237 -18.53 3.93 -15.35
C GLY A 237 -17.52 4.19 -16.47
N GLN A 238 -17.35 5.45 -16.92
CA GLN A 238 -16.34 5.80 -17.92
C GLN A 238 -14.92 5.68 -17.34
N PHE A 239 -14.72 6.19 -16.12
CA PHE A 239 -13.47 6.03 -15.37
C PHE A 239 -13.09 4.54 -15.20
N LYS A 240 -14.04 3.72 -14.74
CA LYS A 240 -13.85 2.27 -14.59
C LYS A 240 -13.50 1.60 -15.92
N SER A 241 -14.16 2.00 -17.00
CA SER A 241 -13.95 1.42 -18.33
C SER A 241 -12.53 1.64 -18.84
N ASP A 242 -11.93 2.80 -18.61
CA ASP A 242 -10.54 3.06 -19.02
C ASP A 242 -9.52 2.26 -18.19
N ILE A 243 -9.75 2.08 -16.89
CA ILE A 243 -8.92 1.20 -16.05
C ILE A 243 -9.01 -0.25 -16.55
N LEU A 244 -10.22 -0.73 -16.86
CA LEU A 244 -10.39 -2.07 -17.41
C LEU A 244 -9.79 -2.21 -18.82
N LEU A 245 -9.79 -1.13 -19.62
CA LEU A 245 -9.13 -1.09 -20.92
C LEU A 245 -7.61 -1.23 -20.78
N LEU A 246 -6.99 -0.54 -19.81
CA LEU A 246 -5.57 -0.70 -19.48
C LEU A 246 -5.24 -2.18 -19.25
N PHE A 247 -5.96 -2.87 -18.36
CA PHE A 247 -5.68 -4.27 -18.05
C PHE A 247 -6.06 -5.22 -19.18
N LYS A 248 -7.08 -4.91 -19.99
CA LYS A 248 -7.41 -5.66 -21.21
C LYS A 248 -6.28 -5.58 -22.23
N ASN A 249 -5.71 -4.39 -22.44
CA ASN A 249 -4.58 -4.18 -23.33
C ASN A 249 -3.34 -4.94 -22.82
N ALA A 250 -3.07 -4.84 -21.52
CA ALA A 250 -2.00 -5.59 -20.87
C ALA A 250 -2.14 -7.10 -21.10
N ALA A 251 -3.31 -7.68 -20.84
CA ALA A 251 -3.57 -9.11 -21.06
C ALA A 251 -3.51 -9.51 -22.54
N THR A 252 -3.82 -8.58 -23.46
CA THR A 252 -3.75 -8.83 -24.91
C THR A 252 -2.30 -8.88 -25.39
N PHE A 253 -1.46 -7.96 -24.93
CA PHE A 253 -0.07 -7.83 -25.36
C PHE A 253 0.88 -8.78 -24.60
N ASN A 254 0.67 -8.98 -23.30
CA ASN A 254 1.60 -9.64 -22.37
C ASN A 254 1.21 -11.09 -22.05
N ARG A 255 0.71 -11.87 -23.02
CA ARG A 255 0.16 -13.22 -22.77
C ARG A 255 1.19 -14.24 -22.29
N GLU A 256 2.45 -14.09 -22.70
CA GLU A 256 3.50 -15.10 -22.53
C GLU A 256 4.70 -14.57 -21.72
N ASN A 257 4.52 -13.45 -21.00
CA ASN A 257 5.58 -12.85 -20.19
C ASN A 257 5.11 -12.56 -18.76
N GLU A 258 6.05 -12.16 -17.90
CA GLU A 258 5.83 -11.89 -16.48
C GLU A 258 4.89 -10.71 -16.19
N VAL A 259 4.68 -9.80 -17.14
CA VAL A 259 3.79 -8.63 -16.99
C VAL A 259 2.32 -9.04 -17.00
N GLY A 260 1.95 -10.11 -17.72
CA GLY A 260 0.58 -10.61 -17.79
C GLY A 260 -0.02 -10.92 -16.41
N PRO A 261 0.62 -11.77 -15.59
CA PRO A 261 0.20 -12.05 -14.22
C PRO A 261 0.13 -10.81 -13.32
N VAL A 262 1.04 -9.84 -13.46
CA VAL A 262 1.00 -8.58 -12.70
C VAL A 262 -0.26 -7.79 -13.04
N GLY A 263 -0.56 -7.63 -14.33
CA GLY A 263 -1.76 -6.93 -14.79
C GLY A 263 -3.05 -7.62 -14.32
N ALA A 264 -3.09 -8.97 -14.32
CA ALA A 264 -4.23 -9.72 -13.82
C ALA A 264 -4.45 -9.51 -12.31
N ARG A 265 -3.38 -9.51 -11.50
CA ARG A 265 -3.44 -9.25 -10.06
C ARG A 265 -3.96 -7.84 -9.76
N LEU A 266 -3.43 -6.82 -10.44
CA LEU A 266 -3.86 -5.43 -10.26
C LEU A 266 -5.31 -5.20 -10.71
N LYS A 267 -5.73 -5.85 -11.80
CA LYS A 267 -7.14 -5.84 -12.22
C LYS A 267 -8.06 -6.40 -11.13
N GLN A 268 -7.70 -7.55 -10.55
CA GLN A 268 -8.49 -8.17 -9.49
C GLN A 268 -8.57 -7.27 -8.25
N LEU A 269 -7.43 -6.72 -7.82
CA LEU A 269 -7.37 -5.75 -6.73
C LEU A 269 -8.33 -4.57 -6.97
N PHE A 270 -8.27 -3.96 -8.15
CA PHE A 270 -9.15 -2.86 -8.51
C PHE A 270 -10.63 -3.25 -8.49
N GLU A 271 -11.00 -4.40 -9.06
CA GLU A 271 -12.39 -4.85 -9.10
C GLU A 271 -12.95 -5.13 -7.70
N THR A 272 -12.16 -5.78 -6.84
CA THR A 272 -12.53 -6.05 -5.44
C THR A 272 -12.70 -4.75 -4.66
N GLU A 273 -11.76 -3.83 -4.76
CA GLU A 273 -11.80 -2.56 -4.02
C GLU A 273 -12.89 -1.63 -4.56
N PHE A 274 -13.17 -1.65 -5.87
CA PHE A 274 -14.29 -0.92 -6.45
C PHE A 274 -15.62 -1.35 -5.83
N GLN A 275 -15.84 -2.65 -5.65
CA GLN A 275 -17.07 -3.15 -5.01
C GLN A 275 -17.21 -2.67 -3.58
N GLN A 276 -16.13 -2.69 -2.80
CA GLN A 276 -16.13 -2.24 -1.40
C GLN A 276 -16.40 -0.74 -1.30
N VAL A 277 -15.64 0.06 -2.05
CA VAL A 277 -15.68 1.52 -1.97
C VAL A 277 -17.01 2.12 -2.47
N PHE A 278 -17.69 1.42 -3.39
CA PHE A 278 -19.01 1.82 -3.89
C PHE A 278 -20.17 0.99 -3.28
N SER A 279 -19.89 0.10 -2.33
CA SER A 279 -20.87 -0.74 -1.63
C SER A 279 -21.83 -1.48 -2.58
N VAL A 280 -21.26 -2.13 -3.60
CA VAL A 280 -21.99 -2.84 -4.66
C VAL A 280 -22.31 -4.27 -4.23
N LYS A 281 -23.57 -4.72 -4.40
CA LYS A 281 -23.95 -6.13 -4.18
C LYS A 281 -23.31 -7.06 -5.20
N ASN A 282 -22.87 -8.23 -4.75
CA ASN A 282 -22.62 -9.36 -5.63
C ASN A 282 -23.97 -10.03 -5.94
N ASP A 283 -24.36 -10.06 -7.21
CA ASP A 283 -25.62 -10.68 -7.67
C ASP A 283 -25.64 -12.22 -7.51
N SER A 284 -24.60 -12.83 -6.92
CA SER A 284 -24.45 -14.28 -6.75
C SER A 284 -25.36 -14.89 -5.68
N ASP A 285 -25.98 -14.09 -4.80
CA ASP A 285 -26.80 -14.61 -3.67
C ASP A 285 -28.32 -14.58 -3.95
N ALA A 286 -28.76 -14.15 -5.13
CA ALA A 286 -30.20 -14.00 -5.44
C ALA A 286 -30.85 -15.22 -6.11
N SER A 287 -30.14 -16.34 -6.31
CA SER A 287 -30.64 -17.49 -7.10
C SER A 287 -31.09 -18.72 -6.31
N SER A 288 -31.08 -18.70 -4.97
CA SER A 288 -31.53 -19.86 -4.15
C SER A 288 -32.81 -19.57 -3.36
N GLY A 289 -33.84 -19.06 -4.05
CA GLY A 289 -35.16 -18.79 -3.47
C GLY A 289 -36.28 -19.16 -4.43
N GLY A 290 -36.32 -20.41 -4.90
CA GLY A 290 -37.46 -20.94 -5.63
C GLY A 290 -38.65 -21.17 -4.70
N PRO A 291 -39.88 -20.77 -5.07
CA PRO A 291 -41.06 -20.96 -4.23
C PRO A 291 -41.50 -22.42 -4.27
N HIS A 292 -41.49 -23.12 -3.13
CA HIS A 292 -42.26 -24.34 -2.99
C HIS A 292 -43.74 -23.98 -2.85
N ASN A 293 -44.48 -24.27 -3.91
CA ASN A 293 -45.92 -24.23 -3.99
C ASN A 293 -46.49 -25.62 -3.68
N VAL A 294 -47.61 -25.61 -2.93
CA VAL A 294 -48.54 -26.70 -2.58
C VAL A 294 -48.12 -27.63 -1.45
#